data_AF-A0A2T4A2C0-F1
#
_entry.id   AF-A0A2T4A2C0-F1
#
_cell.length_a   1.000
_cell.length_b   1.000
_cell.length_c   1.000
_cell.angle_alpha   90.00
_cell.angle_beta   90.00
_cell.angle_gamma   90.00
#
_symmetry.space_group_name_H-M   'P 1'
#
loop_
_entity.id
_entity.type
_entity.pdbx_description
1 polymer ?
#
loop_
_entity_poly.entity_id
_entity_poly.type
_entity_poly.pdbx_seq_one_letter_code
_entity_poly.pdbx_strand_id
1 'polypeptide(L)'
;MRPNAELRRQVIAIYKELLYLGREYPLGYGYFRPRLHKAFMSRAAEKDEDKIRAGIKQAEYVKKEIEALYYLKRYRALRKRYDSDA
;
A
#
# COMPACT_ATOMS: atom_id res chain seq x y z
N MET A 1 10.04 9.84 26.36
CA MET A 1 9.67 8.49 25.88
C MET A 1 10.49 8.15 24.66
N ARG A 2 11.21 7.02 24.65
CA ARG A 2 11.99 6.58 23.48
C ARG A 2 11.04 6.04 22.40
N PRO A 3 11.29 6.25 21.10
CA PRO A 3 10.45 5.69 20.05
C PRO A 3 10.45 4.15 20.12
N ASN A 4 9.29 3.52 20.01
CA ASN A 4 9.18 2.07 19.97
C ASN A 4 9.84 1.54 18.67
N ALA A 5 10.98 0.87 18.83
CA ALA A 5 11.80 0.39 17.71
C ALA A 5 11.08 -0.65 16.85
N GLU A 6 10.21 -1.45 17.45
CA GLU A 6 9.44 -2.48 16.75
C GLU A 6 8.36 -1.85 15.86
N LEU A 7 7.57 -0.92 16.41
CA LEU A 7 6.59 -0.18 15.62
C LEU A 7 7.25 0.59 14.46
N ARG A 8 8.43 1.19 14.70
CA ARG A 8 9.19 1.85 13.65
C ARG A 8 9.57 0.88 12.52
N ARG A 9 10.02 -0.34 12.84
CA ARG A 9 10.34 -1.36 11.83
C ARG A 9 9.10 -1.74 11.02
N GLN A 10 7.97 -1.97 11.67
CA GLN A 10 6.71 -2.33 11.00
C GLN A 10 6.24 -1.23 10.04
N VAL A 11 6.29 0.05 10.46
CA VAL A 11 5.94 1.19 9.58
C VAL A 11 6.86 1.25 8.35
N ILE A 12 8.16 1.03 8.53
CA ILE A 12 9.11 1.03 7.41
C ILE A 12 8.85 -0.15 6.46
N ALA A 13 8.54 -1.33 7.00
CA ALA A 13 8.24 -2.51 6.21
C ALA A 13 7.01 -2.28 5.32
N ILE A 14 5.87 -1.90 5.92
CA ILE A 14 4.63 -1.70 5.16
C ILE A 14 4.75 -0.55 4.14
N TYR A 15 5.51 0.51 4.45
CA TYR A 15 5.80 1.58 3.50
C TYR A 15 6.53 1.07 2.26
N LYS A 16 7.55 0.22 2.44
CA LYS A 16 8.30 -0.38 1.33
C LYS A 16 7.45 -1.35 0.51
N GLU A 17 6.62 -2.15 1.16
CA GLU A 17 5.69 -3.06 0.50
C GLU A 17 4.68 -2.28 -0.36
N LEU A 18 4.08 -1.22 0.18
CA LEU A 18 3.15 -0.37 -0.57
C LEU A 18 3.83 0.32 -1.75
N LEU A 19 5.09 0.78 -1.61
CA LEU A 19 5.86 1.32 -2.73
C LEU A 19 6.12 0.28 -3.82
N TYR A 20 6.38 -0.98 -3.44
CA TYR A 20 6.58 -2.07 -4.39
C TYR A 20 5.30 -2.37 -5.16
N LEU A 21 4.18 -2.58 -4.46
CA LEU A 21 2.88 -2.85 -5.07
C LEU A 21 2.38 -1.68 -5.93
N GLY A 22 2.66 -0.45 -5.49
CA GLY A 22 2.28 0.78 -6.18
C GLY A 22 2.92 0.97 -7.57
N ARG A 23 3.94 0.18 -7.94
CA ARG A 23 4.56 0.24 -9.28
C ARG A 23 3.57 -0.10 -10.39
N GLU A 24 2.61 -0.97 -10.09
CA GLU A 24 1.58 -1.41 -11.03
C GLU A 24 0.24 -0.71 -10.85
N TYR A 25 0.20 0.35 -10.04
CA TYR A 25 -1.02 1.09 -9.77
C TYR A 25 -1.66 1.63 -11.06
N PRO A 26 -3.00 1.59 -11.23
CA PRO A 26 -3.65 1.92 -12.50
C PRO A 26 -3.33 3.32 -13.04
N LEU A 27 -3.11 4.30 -12.16
CA LEU A 27 -2.75 5.68 -12.52
C LEU A 27 -1.23 5.91 -12.62
N GLY A 28 -0.43 4.84 -12.51
CA GLY A 28 1.02 4.86 -12.60
C GLY A 28 1.75 5.17 -11.29
N TYR A 29 3.01 4.78 -11.23
CA TYR A 29 3.84 4.95 -10.03
C TYR A 29 4.10 6.41 -9.66
N GLY A 30 4.24 7.29 -10.66
CA GLY A 30 4.40 8.74 -10.47
C GLY A 30 3.19 9.39 -9.79
N TYR A 31 1.99 8.85 -9.99
CA TYR A 31 0.78 9.27 -9.28
C TYR A 31 0.74 8.74 -7.84
N PHE A 32 1.10 7.47 -7.66
CA PHE A 32 0.97 6.74 -6.40
C PHE A 32 2.03 7.15 -5.36
N ARG A 33 3.31 7.14 -5.74
CA ARG A 33 4.45 7.39 -4.84
C ARG A 33 4.32 8.69 -4.03
N PRO A 34 4.07 9.88 -4.61
CA PRO A 34 3.97 11.11 -3.83
C PRO A 34 2.77 11.12 -2.88
N ARG A 35 1.67 10.45 -3.24
CA ARG A 35 0.47 10.34 -2.38
C ARG A 35 0.72 9.43 -1.18
N LEU A 36 1.33 8.27 -1.41
CA LEU A 36 1.76 7.39 -0.32
C LEU A 36 2.72 8.13 0.61
N HIS A 37 3.74 8.79 0.05
CA HIS A 37 4.70 9.54 0.84
C HIS A 37 4.01 10.63 1.68
N LYS A 38 3.13 11.43 1.08
CA LYS A 38 2.36 12.46 1.79
C LYS A 38 1.54 11.88 2.95
N ALA A 39 0.87 10.75 2.75
CA ALA A 39 0.06 10.10 3.79
C ALA A 39 0.90 9.61 5.00
N PHE A 40 2.11 9.09 4.75
CA PHE A 40 3.03 8.71 5.83
C PHE A 40 3.64 9.94 6.50
N MET A 41 4.05 10.94 5.74
CA MET A 41 4.66 12.16 6.28
C MET A 41 3.70 12.99 7.12
N SER A 42 2.40 13.03 6.79
CA SER A 42 1.40 13.73 7.60
C SER A 42 1.25 13.17 9.03
N ARG A 43 1.76 11.96 9.29
CA ARG A 43 1.76 11.31 10.61
C ARG A 43 3.16 11.06 11.18
N ALA A 44 4.21 11.64 10.59
CA ALA A 44 5.60 11.34 10.97
C ALA A 44 5.97 11.78 12.41
N ALA A 45 5.24 12.75 12.97
CA ALA A 45 5.43 13.25 14.32
C ALA A 45 4.60 12.50 15.39
N GLU A 46 3.80 11.50 14.98
CA GLU A 46 2.97 10.72 15.91
C GLU A 46 3.85 9.90 16.87
N LYS A 47 3.52 9.96 18.16
CA LYS A 47 4.26 9.27 19.23
C LYS A 47 3.38 8.33 20.04
N ASP A 48 2.07 8.42 19.87
CA ASP A 48 1.09 7.53 20.48
C ASP A 48 1.15 6.14 19.81
N GLU A 49 1.49 5.12 20.59
CA GLU A 49 1.66 3.76 20.08
C GLU A 49 0.36 3.17 19.53
N ASP A 50 -0.79 3.48 20.12
CA ASP A 50 -2.08 2.95 19.69
C ASP A 50 -2.49 3.57 18.34
N LYS A 51 -2.22 4.86 18.16
CA LYS A 51 -2.41 5.53 16.86
C LYS A 51 -1.47 4.98 15.79
N ILE A 52 -0.23 4.66 16.15
CA ILE A 52 0.72 4.04 15.21
C ILE A 52 0.22 2.64 14.80
N ARG A 53 -0.22 1.81 15.76
CA ARG A 53 -0.82 0.49 15.48
C ARG A 53 -2.05 0.59 14.58
N ALA A 54 -2.93 1.57 14.85
CA ALA A 54 -4.08 1.83 14.00
C ALA A 54 -3.67 2.25 12.58
N GLY A 55 -2.62 3.09 12.46
CA GLY A 55 -2.04 3.48 11.17
C GLY A 55 -1.47 2.30 10.39
N ILE A 56 -0.76 1.37 11.05
CA ILE A 56 -0.26 0.14 10.44
C ILE A 56 -1.43 -0.73 9.95
N LYS A 57 -2.47 -0.92 10.77
CA LYS A 57 -3.68 -1.68 10.37
C LYS A 57 -4.37 -1.06 9.16
N GLN A 58 -4.43 0.28 9.10
CA GLN A 58 -4.95 0.99 7.94
C GLN A 58 -4.10 0.75 6.68
N ALA A 59 -2.77 0.79 6.81
CA ALA A 59 -1.86 0.52 5.70
C ALA A 59 -1.98 -0.93 5.17
N GLU A 60 -2.16 -1.91 6.06
CA GLU A 60 -2.44 -3.31 5.71
C GLU A 60 -3.79 -3.47 4.97
N TYR A 61 -4.81 -2.71 5.35
CA TYR A 61 -6.07 -2.70 4.61
C TYR A 61 -5.88 -2.18 3.18
N VAL A 62 -5.19 -1.03 3.03
CA VAL A 62 -4.88 -0.44 1.72
C VAL A 62 -4.04 -1.39 0.86
N LYS A 63 -3.10 -2.12 1.46
CA LYS A 63 -2.31 -3.15 0.77
C LYS A 63 -3.22 -4.18 0.10
N LYS A 64 -4.19 -4.74 0.83
CA LYS A 64 -5.15 -5.72 0.30
C LYS A 64 -6.01 -5.15 -0.83
N GLU A 65 -6.40 -3.88 -0.75
CA GLU A 65 -7.13 -3.22 -1.85
C GLU A 65 -6.28 -3.13 -3.12
N ILE A 66 -5.00 -2.77 -3.00
CA ILE A 66 -4.08 -2.69 -4.14
C ILE A 66 -3.85 -4.08 -4.74
N GLU A 67 -3.68 -5.11 -3.91
CA GLU A 67 -3.57 -6.51 -4.36
C GLU A 67 -4.84 -6.94 -5.10
N ALA A 68 -6.03 -6.60 -4.60
CA ALA A 68 -7.29 -6.88 -5.27
C ALA A 68 -7.38 -6.20 -6.65
N LEU A 69 -6.93 -4.95 -6.78
CA LEU A 69 -6.86 -4.25 -8.06
C LEU A 69 -5.92 -4.97 -9.05
N TYR A 70 -4.79 -5.48 -8.57
CA TYR A 70 -3.86 -6.27 -9.37
C TYR A 70 -4.50 -7.57 -9.87
N TYR A 71 -5.17 -8.33 -8.99
CA TYR A 71 -5.89 -9.55 -9.37
C TYR A 71 -7.00 -9.26 -10.39
N LEU A 72 -7.76 -8.19 -10.21
CA LEU A 72 -8.83 -7.79 -11.12
C LEU A 72 -8.28 -7.43 -12.51
N LYS A 73 -7.17 -6.71 -12.60
CA LYS A 73 -6.48 -6.40 -13.86
C LYS A 73 -6.06 -7.69 -14.58
N ARG A 74 -5.44 -8.62 -13.85
CA ARG A 74 -5.03 -9.93 -14.41
C ARG A 74 -6.21 -10.75 -14.89
N TYR A 75 -7.28 -10.81 -14.11
CA TYR A 75 -8.50 -11.53 -14.48
C TYR A 75 -9.11 -10.95 -15.76
N ARG A 76 -9.23 -9.62 -15.87
CA ARG A 76 -9.72 -8.96 -17.09
C ARG A 76 -8.87 -9.28 -18.33
N ALA A 77 -7.54 -9.26 -18.18
CA ALA A 77 -6.63 -9.61 -19.28
C ALA A 77 -6.76 -11.08 -19.71
N LEU A 78 -6.92 -12.00 -18.75
CA LEU A 78 -7.10 -13.42 -19.00
C LEU A 78 -8.43 -13.69 -19.72
N ARG A 79 -9.53 -13.14 -19.19
CA ARG A 79 -10.87 -13.29 -19.78
C ARG A 79 -10.92 -12.80 -21.22
N LYS A 80 -10.31 -11.65 -21.52
CA LYS A 80 -10.26 -11.11 -22.89
C LYS A 80 -9.63 -12.09 -23.90
N ARG A 81 -8.65 -12.90 -23.47
CA ARG A 81 -7.98 -13.90 -24.34
C ARG A 81 -8.88 -15.10 -24.61
N TYR A 82 -9.55 -15.61 -23.57
CA TYR A 82 -10.48 -16.73 -23.75
C TYR A 82 -11.74 -16.33 -24.52
N ASP A 83 -12.28 -15.13 -24.28
CA ASP A 83 -13.44 -14.61 -25.01
C ASP A 83 -13.10 -14.26 -26.49
N SER A 84 -11.82 -14.16 -26.87
CA SER A 84 -11.41 -13.97 -28.26
C SER A 84 -11.15 -15.27 -29.03
N ASP A 85 -11.01 -16.38 -28.32
CA ASP A 85 -10.80 -17.72 -28.88
C ASP A 85 -12.12 -18.52 -28.99
N ALA A 86 -13.24 -17.96 -28.50
CA ALA A 86 -14.60 -18.50 -28.56
C ALA A 86 -15.47 -17.76 -29.58
#